data_AF-A0A7C4IP22-F1
#
_entry.id   AF-A0A7C4IP22-F1
#
_cell.length_a   1.000
_cell.length_b   1.000
_cell.length_c   1.000
_cell.angle_alpha   90.00
_cell.angle_beta   90.00
_cell.angle_gamma   90.00
#
_symmetry.space_group_name_H-M   'P 1'
#
loop_
_entity.id
_entity.type
_entity.pdbx_description
1 polymer ?
#
loop_
_entity_poly.entity_id
_entity_poly.type
_entity_poly.pdbx_seq_one_letter_code
_entity_poly.pdbx_strand_id
1 'polypeptide(L)'
;MNDFGKRVAFRDDNGEGKTSPPPGEYCHPITSVVFAKTEHHWTRGQTIRKSTINIDHLEVRRKALNGAGIVEQNDSFSPEQISTHIIVGDPPLPSLHREVWRPIRYERCAENEGSHARQEDDTIPLHFSNEYIILNLMQDQQHNAQYYLNLGNVFRTRGMLDEAISCYEKSLALAQHPTTLNNLGNALRDKGNYTDALRYYKLALQIDPDFTSAELNSCMIHLEMGEFEKAESGLRALLLVRPYSAEIHNCLGIVLREIARFHEALESFKRAIDCDANLEHAHQNLSALYLLMGNFEKGWREYRWLWILTGPYDHLQKPLWDGFDIRGNTLLLHAGAGFGDTFQFIRYTPLIKERGASVLVGCRREIASLLKGVDAIDGILVEGATIPHFDVQSSLFRLPIIFETTIDSIPTNIPYITVDKELIDAWNRRIGQWRDSFRIGLAWAGGHRIGTYRFRAFPPRLFSHLLRMGNAVFYSLQVGSLQGIEEIKASLHIIDFTKEIRDFADTAALIQNLDLVISIDTAVAHLAGALGKPVWTLLPFVPDWRWLLDRDDSPWYPTMRLFRQPSPGDWTSVIARVNAELQKWVSEK
;
A
#
# COMPACT_ATOMS: atom_id res chain seq x y z
N MET A 1 -46.82 -17.44 -5.21
CA MET A 1 -48.15 -17.05 -5.69
C MET A 1 -48.54 -15.76 -4.99
N ASN A 2 -48.65 -14.69 -5.80
CA ASN A 2 -49.34 -13.40 -5.62
C ASN A 2 -48.90 -12.54 -4.41
N ASP A 3 -48.12 -11.46 -4.55
CA ASP A 3 -48.28 -10.22 -5.35
C ASP A 3 -49.46 -9.35 -4.88
N PHE A 4 -49.17 -8.15 -4.37
CA PHE A 4 -49.87 -6.89 -4.62
C PHE A 4 -49.19 -5.74 -3.87
N GLY A 5 -48.53 -4.85 -4.62
CA GLY A 5 -48.08 -3.55 -4.13
C GLY A 5 -49.22 -2.55 -3.92
N LYS A 6 -48.93 -1.46 -3.21
CA LYS A 6 -49.55 -0.14 -3.42
C LYS A 6 -48.62 0.96 -2.92
N ARG A 7 -48.18 1.78 -3.88
CA ARG A 7 -47.63 3.12 -3.73
C ARG A 7 -48.71 4.02 -3.11
N VAL A 8 -48.32 4.90 -2.19
CA VAL A 8 -49.07 6.12 -1.89
C VAL A 8 -48.07 7.26 -1.77
N ALA A 9 -48.21 8.22 -2.68
CA ALA A 9 -47.59 9.54 -2.61
C ALA A 9 -48.53 10.48 -1.84
N PHE A 10 -47.98 11.36 -1.01
CA PHE A 10 -48.67 12.57 -0.56
C PHE A 10 -47.76 13.77 -0.75
N ARG A 11 -48.38 14.81 -1.34
CA ARG A 11 -47.87 16.14 -1.63
C ARG A 11 -47.68 16.96 -0.35
N ASP A 12 -46.75 17.90 -0.44
CA ASP A 12 -46.58 19.04 0.45
C ASP A 12 -47.85 19.90 0.55
N ASP A 13 -48.14 20.37 1.77
CA ASP A 13 -48.84 21.63 2.01
C ASP A 13 -48.23 22.31 3.24
N ASN A 14 -47.77 23.54 3.03
CA ASN A 14 -47.17 24.41 4.03
C ASN A 14 -48.20 24.83 5.10
N GLY A 15 -47.88 24.61 6.37
CA GLY A 15 -48.61 25.15 7.50
C GLY A 15 -47.70 25.23 8.72
N GLU A 16 -47.23 26.43 9.02
CA GLU A 16 -46.34 26.73 10.15
C GLU A 16 -46.93 26.24 11.49
N GLY A 17 -46.11 25.51 12.25
CA GLY A 17 -46.41 25.09 13.61
C GLY A 17 -45.14 24.63 14.32
N LYS A 18 -44.57 25.52 15.13
CA LYS A 18 -43.41 25.26 15.99
C LYS A 18 -43.72 24.17 17.01
N THR A 19 -43.01 23.03 16.94
CA THR A 19 -42.78 22.12 18.08
C THR A 19 -41.44 21.42 17.93
N SER A 20 -40.60 21.54 18.95
CA SER A 20 -39.24 21.00 19.06
C SER A 20 -39.19 19.45 19.02
N PRO A 21 -38.17 18.82 18.40
CA PRO A 21 -37.84 17.41 18.61
C PRO A 21 -36.68 17.21 19.62
N PRO A 22 -36.51 16.00 20.18
CA PRO A 22 -35.66 15.71 21.34
C PRO A 22 -34.15 15.63 21.01
N PRO A 23 -33.26 15.68 22.01
CA PRO A 23 -31.81 15.67 21.80
C PRO A 23 -31.25 14.24 21.74
N GLY A 24 -30.35 14.00 20.79
CA GLY A 24 -29.44 12.85 20.81
C GLY A 24 -29.28 12.17 19.46
N GLU A 25 -28.27 12.60 18.70
CA GLU A 25 -27.49 11.82 17.71
C GLU A 25 -26.87 12.80 16.70
N TYR A 26 -25.64 13.28 16.95
CA TYR A 26 -24.71 13.74 15.90
C TYR A 26 -23.28 13.75 16.48
N CYS A 27 -22.49 12.72 16.17
CA CYS A 27 -21.02 12.80 16.19
C CYS A 27 -20.55 12.89 14.74
N HIS A 28 -20.55 14.11 14.19
CA HIS A 28 -19.70 14.42 13.04
C HIS A 28 -18.31 14.84 13.57
N PRO A 29 -17.22 14.40 12.95
CA PRO A 29 -15.90 14.92 13.28
C PRO A 29 -15.86 16.41 12.93
N ILE A 30 -15.53 17.25 13.91
CA ILE A 30 -15.30 18.68 13.72
C ILE A 30 -14.04 18.85 12.87
N THR A 31 -14.21 19.14 11.58
CA THR A 31 -13.18 19.74 10.74
C THR A 31 -13.02 21.21 11.13
N SER A 32 -11.85 21.59 11.63
CA SER A 32 -11.49 22.99 11.86
C SER A 32 -11.46 23.75 10.52
N VAL A 33 -12.25 24.83 10.39
CA VAL A 33 -12.26 25.74 9.23
C VAL A 33 -11.43 26.98 9.56
N VAL A 34 -10.54 27.41 8.66
CA VAL A 34 -9.73 28.65 8.78
C VAL A 34 -10.31 29.74 7.88
N PHE A 35 -10.32 31.01 8.35
CA PHE A 35 -10.78 32.20 7.62
C PHE A 35 -9.63 33.16 7.33
N ALA A 36 -9.68 33.90 6.21
CA ALA A 36 -8.74 34.98 5.87
C ALA A 36 -9.50 36.32 5.68
N LYS A 37 -8.88 37.45 6.06
CA LYS A 37 -9.42 38.82 5.90
C LYS A 37 -8.82 39.46 4.64
N THR A 38 -9.66 40.10 3.81
CA THR A 38 -9.23 40.95 2.70
C THR A 38 -9.74 42.37 2.94
N GLU A 39 -8.84 43.36 3.01
CA GLU A 39 -9.22 44.78 2.99
C GLU A 39 -9.08 45.33 1.57
N HIS A 40 -10.13 45.98 1.06
CA HIS A 40 -10.09 46.68 -0.22
C HIS A 40 -10.34 48.18 -0.01
N HIS A 41 -9.39 49.02 -0.43
CA HIS A 41 -9.63 50.44 -0.66
C HIS A 41 -9.86 50.68 -2.15
N TRP A 42 -11.04 51.20 -2.50
CA TRP A 42 -11.42 51.51 -3.88
C TRP A 42 -11.36 53.02 -4.14
N THR A 43 -10.71 53.44 -5.22
CA THR A 43 -10.94 54.74 -5.86
C THR A 43 -11.48 54.50 -7.28
N ARG A 44 -12.49 55.30 -7.67
CA ARG A 44 -13.23 55.15 -8.94
C ARG A 44 -12.29 55.36 -10.14
N GLY A 45 -12.20 54.37 -11.03
CA GLY A 45 -11.75 54.58 -12.42
C GLY A 45 -10.64 53.68 -12.98
N GLN A 46 -10.22 52.58 -12.34
CA GLN A 46 -9.22 51.66 -12.92
C GLN A 46 -9.83 50.30 -13.33
N THR A 47 -9.47 49.84 -14.54
CA THR A 47 -9.79 48.52 -15.09
C THR A 47 -8.68 47.52 -14.69
N ILE A 48 -9.04 46.41 -14.06
CA ILE A 48 -8.08 45.45 -13.46
C ILE A 48 -7.60 44.44 -14.52
N ARG A 49 -6.28 44.40 -14.77
CA ARG A 49 -5.56 43.21 -15.29
C ARG A 49 -4.76 42.63 -14.13
N LYS A 50 -4.86 41.31 -13.89
CA LYS A 50 -4.07 40.49 -12.94
C LYS A 50 -3.48 41.26 -11.74
N SER A 51 -4.18 41.27 -10.61
CA SER A 51 -3.60 41.73 -9.34
C SER A 51 -2.94 40.55 -8.61
N THR A 52 -1.61 40.59 -8.51
CA THR A 52 -0.84 39.81 -7.54
C THR A 52 -1.19 40.32 -6.14
N ILE A 53 -1.65 39.44 -5.24
CA ILE A 53 -1.91 39.80 -3.84
C ILE A 53 -0.63 39.51 -3.05
N ASN A 54 -0.01 40.55 -2.52
CA ASN A 54 1.04 40.43 -1.51
C ASN A 54 0.36 40.36 -0.14
N ILE A 55 0.40 39.21 0.53
CA ILE A 55 -0.15 39.05 1.87
C ILE A 55 0.94 39.47 2.86
N ASP A 56 1.12 40.76 3.06
CA ASP A 56 2.13 41.29 3.99
C ASP A 56 1.65 41.31 5.46
N HIS A 57 0.41 40.92 5.75
CA HIS A 57 -0.10 40.80 7.13
C HIS A 57 -1.11 39.65 7.29
N LEU A 58 -0.73 38.66 8.11
CA LEU A 58 -1.64 37.64 8.65
C LEU A 58 -1.97 38.03 10.09
N GLU A 59 -3.20 38.47 10.34
CA GLU A 59 -3.69 38.79 11.68
C GLU A 59 -4.46 37.58 12.24
N VAL A 60 -3.91 36.89 13.24
CA VAL A 60 -4.57 35.77 13.93
C VAL A 60 -5.30 36.31 15.16
N ARG A 61 -6.64 36.28 15.17
CA ARG A 61 -7.44 36.69 16.33
C ARG A 61 -7.89 35.50 17.16
N ARG A 62 -7.55 35.51 18.45
CA ARG A 62 -7.98 34.53 19.46
C ARG A 62 -9.42 34.87 19.90
N LYS A 63 -10.36 33.93 19.81
CA LYS A 63 -11.64 34.00 20.54
C LYS A 63 -11.64 32.96 21.65
N ALA A 64 -11.38 33.40 22.88
CA ALA A 64 -11.65 32.59 24.07
C ALA A 64 -13.02 33.00 24.62
N LEU A 65 -13.93 32.03 24.78
CA LEU A 65 -15.18 32.21 25.52
C LEU A 65 -14.88 31.98 27.00
N ASN A 66 -14.74 33.05 27.78
CA ASN A 66 -14.97 33.00 29.22
C ASN A 66 -16.25 33.76 29.55
N GLY A 67 -17.02 33.24 30.49
CA GLY A 67 -18.43 33.56 30.76
C GLY A 67 -18.79 34.99 31.21
N ALA A 68 -18.03 36.02 30.85
CA ALA A 68 -18.35 37.42 31.15
C ALA A 68 -17.95 38.46 30.07
N GLY A 69 -17.53 38.06 28.85
CA GLY A 69 -17.30 38.98 27.73
C GLY A 69 -15.95 38.83 27.02
N ILE A 70 -15.84 39.42 25.83
CA ILE A 70 -14.66 39.36 24.94
C ILE A 70 -13.62 40.38 25.42
N VAL A 71 -12.39 39.93 25.71
CA VAL A 71 -11.22 40.80 25.89
C VAL A 71 -10.23 40.48 24.77
N GLU A 72 -9.93 41.47 23.92
CA GLU A 72 -8.91 41.39 22.87
C GLU A 72 -7.51 41.63 23.47
N GLN A 73 -6.54 40.77 23.15
CA GLN A 73 -5.12 41.04 23.31
C GLN A 73 -4.43 40.83 21.97
N ASN A 74 -3.71 41.85 21.52
CA ASN A 74 -2.96 41.87 20.26
C ASN A 74 -1.48 41.62 20.56
N ASP A 75 -0.93 40.52 20.06
CA ASP A 75 0.52 40.32 19.97
C ASP A 75 0.92 40.32 18.48
N SER A 76 1.91 41.15 18.13
CA SER A 76 2.43 41.32 16.77
C SER A 76 3.79 40.63 16.62
N PHE A 77 3.94 39.78 15.59
CA PHE A 77 5.21 39.13 15.22
C PHE A 77 5.76 39.68 13.88
N SER A 78 7.09 39.73 13.74
CA SER A 78 7.78 40.14 12.50
C SER A 78 8.11 38.95 11.59
N PRO A 79 8.02 39.06 10.24
CA PRO A 79 8.14 37.90 9.34
C PRO A 79 9.55 37.71 8.74
N GLU A 80 10.03 36.47 8.68
CA GLU A 80 11.00 36.00 7.68
C GLU A 80 10.23 35.33 6.51
N GLN A 81 10.66 35.64 5.29
CA GLN A 81 9.87 35.59 4.05
C GLN A 81 9.63 34.17 3.52
N ILE A 82 8.36 33.81 3.27
CA ILE A 82 7.95 32.77 2.33
C ILE A 82 6.72 33.28 1.55
N SER A 83 6.85 33.45 0.24
CA SER A 83 5.75 33.85 -0.66
C SER A 83 4.98 32.61 -1.15
N THR A 84 3.65 32.61 -1.01
CA THR A 84 2.78 31.58 -1.61
C THR A 84 1.70 32.26 -2.45
N HIS A 85 1.49 31.76 -3.67
CA HIS A 85 0.51 32.30 -4.63
C HIS A 85 -0.83 31.56 -4.48
N ILE A 86 -1.94 32.29 -4.28
CA ILE A 86 -3.32 31.75 -4.23
C ILE A 86 -4.17 32.47 -5.30
N ILE A 87 -4.94 31.69 -6.09
CA ILE A 87 -5.90 32.22 -7.08
C ILE A 87 -7.33 32.01 -6.55
N VAL A 88 -8.16 33.06 -6.58
CA VAL A 88 -9.58 33.05 -6.17
C VAL A 88 -10.45 33.27 -7.42
N GLY A 89 -11.49 32.45 -7.63
CA GLY A 89 -12.45 32.60 -8.74
C GLY A 89 -13.81 33.14 -8.29
N ASP A 90 -14.46 33.98 -9.11
CA ASP A 90 -15.75 34.64 -8.83
C ASP A 90 -16.86 34.20 -9.83
N PRO A 91 -18.13 34.06 -9.38
CA PRO A 91 -19.33 34.22 -10.21
C PRO A 91 -20.18 35.46 -9.82
N PRO A 92 -21.09 35.96 -10.69
CA PRO A 92 -21.63 37.32 -10.62
C PRO A 92 -22.79 37.47 -9.63
N LEU A 93 -22.80 38.56 -8.85
CA LEU A 93 -23.93 39.00 -8.02
C LEU A 93 -24.33 40.44 -8.39
N PRO A 94 -25.62 40.79 -8.41
CA PRO A 94 -26.04 42.18 -8.24
C PRO A 94 -26.18 42.50 -6.74
N SER A 95 -25.25 43.33 -6.28
CA SER A 95 -25.36 44.40 -5.26
C SER A 95 -26.27 44.22 -4.03
N LEU A 96 -25.67 44.05 -2.85
CA LEU A 96 -25.87 44.89 -1.66
C LEU A 96 -24.83 44.54 -0.58
N HIS A 97 -24.16 45.57 -0.02
CA HIS A 97 -23.06 45.47 0.94
C HIS A 97 -23.40 44.60 2.18
N ARG A 98 -22.59 43.54 2.41
CA ARG A 98 -22.37 42.88 3.72
C ARG A 98 -20.94 42.34 3.77
N GLU A 99 -20.32 42.36 4.94
CA GLU A 99 -19.06 41.66 5.23
C GLU A 99 -19.22 40.17 4.86
N VAL A 100 -18.43 39.68 3.91
CA VAL A 100 -18.49 38.28 3.47
C VAL A 100 -17.26 37.53 3.96
N TRP A 101 -17.45 36.71 4.99
CA TRP A 101 -16.50 35.68 5.38
C TRP A 101 -16.74 34.46 4.47
N ARG A 102 -15.75 34.07 3.65
CA ARG A 102 -15.90 32.96 2.70
C ARG A 102 -15.23 31.68 3.22
N PRO A 103 -15.92 30.53 3.26
CA PRO A 103 -15.28 29.23 3.46
C PRO A 103 -14.57 28.79 2.19
N ILE A 104 -13.41 28.14 2.32
CA ILE A 104 -12.75 27.46 1.19
C ILE A 104 -13.54 26.18 0.92
N ARG A 105 -14.34 26.17 -0.15
CA ARG A 105 -14.94 24.95 -0.70
C ARG A 105 -14.11 24.45 -1.88
N TYR A 106 -13.88 23.15 -1.91
CA TYR A 106 -13.50 22.43 -3.12
C TYR A 106 -14.74 22.31 -4.01
N GLU A 107 -14.77 23.00 -5.14
CA GLU A 107 -15.68 22.72 -6.24
C GLU A 107 -14.89 22.63 -7.55
N ARG A 108 -15.17 21.56 -8.31
CA ARG A 108 -14.60 21.24 -9.61
C ARG A 108 -15.31 22.11 -10.66
N CYS A 109 -14.62 23.06 -11.27
CA CYS A 109 -15.16 23.81 -12.41
C CYS A 109 -14.43 23.47 -13.71
N ALA A 110 -15.24 23.21 -14.73
CA ALA A 110 -14.88 22.82 -16.08
C ALA A 110 -14.17 23.94 -16.87
N GLU A 111 -13.54 23.50 -17.96
CA GLU A 111 -12.67 24.18 -18.91
C GLU A 111 -13.09 25.59 -19.37
N ASN A 112 -12.09 26.44 -19.66
CA ASN A 112 -11.98 27.07 -20.98
C ASN A 112 -10.58 27.64 -21.26
N GLU A 113 -10.24 27.59 -22.55
CA GLU A 113 -8.93 27.72 -23.21
C GLU A 113 -8.21 29.07 -23.02
N GLY A 114 -6.87 29.04 -23.13
CA GLY A 114 -6.12 30.11 -23.79
C GLY A 114 -4.87 30.66 -23.06
N SER A 115 -3.72 30.42 -23.70
CA SER A 115 -2.52 31.27 -23.77
C SER A 115 -1.33 31.02 -22.84
N HIS A 116 -0.17 30.94 -23.51
CA HIS A 116 1.20 30.70 -23.05
C HIS A 116 1.71 31.64 -21.94
N ALA A 117 2.39 31.08 -20.94
CA ALA A 117 3.50 31.74 -20.24
C ALA A 117 4.42 30.71 -19.54
N ARG A 118 5.68 31.10 -19.39
CA ARG A 118 6.89 30.29 -19.16
C ARG A 118 6.97 29.62 -17.77
N GLN A 119 7.70 28.50 -17.77
CA GLN A 119 8.24 27.78 -16.62
C GLN A 119 8.97 28.69 -15.63
N GLU A 120 8.71 28.47 -14.35
CA GLU A 120 9.72 28.37 -13.31
C GLU A 120 9.22 27.33 -12.29
N ASP A 121 9.99 26.25 -12.16
CA ASP A 121 9.72 25.06 -11.36
C ASP A 121 9.99 25.33 -9.89
N ASP A 122 8.94 25.36 -9.07
CA ASP A 122 9.02 25.11 -7.63
C ASP A 122 7.79 24.27 -7.22
N THR A 123 7.77 23.01 -7.66
CA THR A 123 6.73 22.04 -7.27
C THR A 123 7.21 21.22 -6.07
N ILE A 124 6.79 21.64 -4.87
CA ILE A 124 6.80 20.77 -3.69
C ILE A 124 5.71 19.71 -3.90
N PRO A 125 5.98 18.40 -3.79
CA PRO A 125 4.96 17.38 -4.01
C PRO A 125 3.77 17.59 -3.08
N LEU A 126 2.53 17.46 -3.58
CA LEU A 126 1.30 17.71 -2.83
C LEU A 126 1.24 16.95 -1.48
N HIS A 127 1.81 15.75 -1.41
CA HIS A 127 1.90 14.96 -0.17
C HIS A 127 2.79 15.62 0.90
N PHE A 128 3.93 16.18 0.49
CA PHE A 128 4.81 16.95 1.36
C PHE A 128 4.15 18.27 1.74
N SER A 129 3.43 18.94 0.84
CA SER A 129 2.75 20.20 1.18
C SER A 129 1.70 20.02 2.29
N ASN A 130 0.91 18.94 2.28
CA ASN A 130 -0.08 18.68 3.33
C ASN A 130 0.57 18.30 4.68
N GLU A 131 1.61 17.46 4.70
CA GLU A 131 2.35 17.13 5.93
C GLU A 131 3.09 18.35 6.50
N TYR A 132 3.71 19.15 5.65
CA TYR A 132 4.49 20.32 6.04
C TYR A 132 3.60 21.47 6.52
N ILE A 133 2.41 21.65 5.92
CA ILE A 133 1.40 22.61 6.37
C ILE A 133 0.83 22.19 7.74
N ILE A 134 0.53 20.90 7.96
CA ILE A 134 0.05 20.41 9.27
C ILE A 134 1.14 20.56 10.34
N LEU A 135 2.40 20.26 10.02
CA LEU A 135 3.51 20.37 10.98
C LEU A 135 3.86 21.83 11.33
N ASN A 136 3.85 22.75 10.35
CA ASN A 136 4.17 24.17 10.58
C ASN A 136 3.00 24.95 11.21
N LEU A 137 1.74 24.65 10.87
CA LEU A 137 0.58 25.28 11.53
C LEU A 137 0.41 24.85 13.00
N MET A 138 1.14 23.83 13.47
CA MET A 138 1.03 23.29 14.83
C MET A 138 2.30 23.45 15.69
N GLN A 139 3.36 24.11 15.20
CA GLN A 139 4.55 24.38 16.03
C GLN A 139 4.24 25.22 17.29
N ASP A 140 3.18 26.03 17.25
CA ASP A 140 2.70 26.85 18.36
C ASP A 140 1.79 26.06 19.36
N GLN A 141 1.68 24.74 19.20
CA GLN A 141 0.75 23.84 19.91
C GLN A 141 1.45 22.69 20.64
N GLN A 142 2.73 22.82 21.03
CA GLN A 142 3.48 21.78 21.78
C GLN A 142 2.83 21.34 23.12
N HIS A 143 1.74 21.97 23.56
CA HIS A 143 0.97 21.60 24.76
C HIS A 143 -0.39 20.95 24.44
N ASN A 144 -0.63 20.50 23.20
CA ASN A 144 -1.89 19.92 22.77
C ASN A 144 -1.79 18.39 22.59
N ALA A 145 -2.67 17.64 23.25
CA ALA A 145 -2.73 16.18 23.12
C ALA A 145 -2.92 15.71 21.67
N GLN A 146 -3.71 16.46 20.88
CA GLN A 146 -3.99 16.13 19.48
C GLN A 146 -2.76 16.29 18.58
N TYR A 147 -1.89 17.26 18.88
CA TYR A 147 -0.64 17.46 18.15
C TYR A 147 0.25 16.22 18.25
N TYR A 148 0.48 15.75 19.47
CA TYR A 148 1.29 14.56 19.71
C TYR A 148 0.64 13.28 19.15
N LEU A 149 -0.69 13.15 19.18
CA LEU A 149 -1.40 12.04 18.53
C LEU A 149 -1.12 12.02 17.01
N ASN A 150 -1.27 13.17 16.34
CA ASN A 150 -1.04 13.27 14.90
C ASN A 150 0.42 13.01 14.53
N LEU A 151 1.36 13.57 15.30
CA LEU A 151 2.78 13.34 15.10
C LEU A 151 3.16 11.86 15.30
N GLY A 152 2.56 11.22 16.32
CA GLY A 152 2.70 9.77 16.53
C GLY A 152 2.20 8.95 15.35
N ASN A 153 1.07 9.34 14.74
CA ASN A 153 0.55 8.67 13.55
C ASN A 153 1.52 8.79 12.37
N VAL A 154 2.12 9.97 12.15
CA VAL A 154 3.12 10.18 11.10
C VAL A 154 4.36 9.31 11.32
N PHE A 155 4.91 9.29 12.54
CA PHE A 155 6.06 8.45 12.86
C PHE A 155 5.75 6.96 12.68
N ARG A 156 4.57 6.51 13.10
CA ARG A 156 4.14 5.11 12.93
C ARG A 156 4.06 4.73 11.46
N THR A 157 3.48 5.57 10.61
CA THR A 157 3.41 5.34 9.15
C THR A 157 4.80 5.27 8.51
N ARG A 158 5.79 5.99 9.06
CA ARG A 158 7.20 5.92 8.64
C ARG A 158 7.98 4.74 9.23
N GLY A 159 7.35 3.90 10.04
CA GLY A 159 8.01 2.79 10.75
C GLY A 159 8.92 3.23 11.91
N MET A 160 8.90 4.52 12.27
CA MET A 160 9.62 5.09 13.41
C MET A 160 8.82 4.81 14.69
N LEU A 161 8.79 3.53 15.09
CA LEU A 161 7.86 3.05 16.12
C LEU A 161 8.18 3.57 17.52
N ASP A 162 9.46 3.80 17.85
CA ASP A 162 9.86 4.35 19.15
C ASP A 162 9.45 5.81 19.30
N GLU A 163 9.66 6.60 18.26
CA GLU A 163 9.22 8.00 18.19
C GLU A 163 7.69 8.11 18.22
N ALA A 164 7.00 7.19 17.53
CA ALA A 164 5.55 7.11 17.57
C ALA A 164 5.03 6.84 18.98
N ILE A 165 5.59 5.82 19.67
CA ILE A 165 5.26 5.48 21.06
C ILE A 165 5.48 6.69 21.97
N SER A 166 6.65 7.33 21.89
CA SER A 166 6.95 8.51 22.71
C SER A 166 5.96 9.66 22.48
N CYS A 167 5.51 9.86 21.23
CA CYS A 167 4.49 10.86 20.92
C CYS A 167 3.13 10.49 21.53
N TYR A 168 2.69 9.24 21.40
CA TYR A 168 1.43 8.83 22.02
C TYR A 168 1.47 8.93 23.55
N GLU A 169 2.59 8.59 24.19
CA GLU A 169 2.78 8.76 25.64
C GLU A 169 2.66 10.24 26.06
N LYS A 170 3.25 11.16 25.31
CA LYS A 170 3.10 12.61 25.55
C LYS A 170 1.65 13.07 25.36
N SER A 171 0.96 12.56 24.35
CA SER A 171 -0.46 12.82 24.13
C SER A 171 -1.31 12.37 25.33
N LEU A 172 -1.05 11.15 25.85
CA LEU A 172 -1.75 10.58 27.00
C LEU A 172 -1.44 11.28 28.32
N ALA A 173 -0.23 11.83 28.47
CA ALA A 173 0.13 12.64 29.64
C ALA A 173 -0.66 13.96 29.71
N LEU A 174 -1.08 14.49 28.56
CA LEU A 174 -1.90 15.70 28.46
C LEU A 174 -3.40 15.39 28.58
N ALA A 175 -3.88 14.33 27.91
CA ALA A 175 -5.26 13.88 27.99
C ALA A 175 -5.38 12.39 27.68
N GLN A 176 -6.04 11.65 28.56
CA GLN A 176 -6.38 10.25 28.27
C GLN A 176 -7.55 10.18 27.28
N HIS A 177 -7.32 9.49 26.16
CA HIS A 177 -8.31 9.34 25.11
C HIS A 177 -8.24 7.91 24.53
N PRO A 178 -9.37 7.22 24.28
CA PRO A 178 -9.38 5.84 23.80
C PRO A 178 -8.64 5.68 22.47
N THR A 179 -8.78 6.64 21.54
CA THR A 179 -8.04 6.65 20.26
C THR A 179 -6.53 6.64 20.46
N THR A 180 -5.99 7.47 21.35
CA THR A 180 -4.54 7.54 21.60
C THR A 180 -4.04 6.26 22.25
N LEU A 181 -4.79 5.70 23.21
CA LEU A 181 -4.47 4.40 23.84
C LEU A 181 -4.45 3.27 22.80
N ASN A 182 -5.44 3.23 21.90
CA ASN A 182 -5.49 2.27 20.80
C ASN A 182 -4.33 2.45 19.81
N ASN A 183 -3.96 3.69 19.47
CA ASN A 183 -2.85 3.94 18.55
C ASN A 183 -1.49 3.60 19.17
N LEU A 184 -1.32 3.83 20.47
CA LEU A 184 -0.18 3.32 21.24
C LEU A 184 -0.15 1.79 21.25
N GLY A 185 -1.29 1.14 21.50
CA GLY A 185 -1.43 -0.31 21.41
C GLY A 185 -1.04 -0.83 20.02
N ASN A 186 -1.46 -0.17 18.95
CA ASN A 186 -1.09 -0.51 17.58
C ASN A 186 0.42 -0.37 17.33
N ALA A 187 1.06 0.69 17.80
CA ALA A 187 2.51 0.85 17.66
C ALA A 187 3.29 -0.23 18.44
N LEU A 188 2.80 -0.62 19.62
CA LEU A 188 3.37 -1.71 20.42
C LEU A 188 3.17 -3.07 19.74
N ARG A 189 2.00 -3.32 19.14
CA ARG A 189 1.72 -4.49 18.30
C ARG A 189 2.69 -4.55 17.12
N ASP A 190 2.91 -3.44 16.44
CA ASP A 190 3.85 -3.36 15.30
C ASP A 190 5.31 -3.64 15.73
N LYS A 191 5.67 -3.37 16.99
CA LYS A 191 6.95 -3.78 17.60
C LYS A 191 6.99 -5.24 18.08
N GLY A 192 5.87 -5.96 18.03
CA GLY A 192 5.72 -7.32 18.57
C GLY A 192 5.52 -7.38 20.09
N ASN A 193 5.31 -6.25 20.76
CA ASN A 193 5.01 -6.20 22.20
C ASN A 193 3.50 -6.38 22.44
N TYR A 194 3.02 -7.60 22.23
CA TYR A 194 1.61 -7.94 22.31
C TYR A 194 1.02 -7.77 23.72
N THR A 195 1.80 -8.04 24.76
CA THR A 195 1.35 -7.93 26.15
C THR A 195 0.97 -6.50 26.52
N ASP A 196 1.85 -5.53 26.22
CA ASP A 196 1.55 -4.13 26.49
C ASP A 196 0.47 -3.59 25.54
N ALA A 197 0.45 -4.03 24.27
CA ALA A 197 -0.60 -3.65 23.33
C ALA A 197 -2.00 -4.04 23.84
N LEU A 198 -2.19 -5.30 24.27
CA LEU A 198 -3.43 -5.77 24.88
C LEU A 198 -3.80 -4.97 26.14
N ARG A 199 -2.82 -4.58 26.95
CA ARG A 199 -3.05 -3.72 28.12
C ARG A 199 -3.63 -2.36 27.72
N TYR A 200 -3.06 -1.71 26.70
CA TYR A 200 -3.55 -0.40 26.25
C TYR A 200 -4.91 -0.48 25.55
N TYR A 201 -5.20 -1.55 24.80
CA TYR A 201 -6.56 -1.78 24.29
C TYR A 201 -7.57 -1.95 25.41
N LYS A 202 -7.22 -2.70 26.46
CA LYS A 202 -8.08 -2.81 27.65
C LYS A 202 -8.31 -1.46 28.34
N LEU A 203 -7.29 -0.61 28.44
CA LEU A 203 -7.44 0.75 28.97
C LEU A 203 -8.37 1.59 28.10
N ALA A 204 -8.29 1.49 26.77
CA ALA A 204 -9.21 2.18 25.87
C ALA A 204 -10.67 1.75 26.13
N LEU A 205 -10.90 0.45 26.31
CA LEU A 205 -12.22 -0.13 26.61
C LEU A 205 -12.73 0.21 28.02
N GLN A 206 -11.85 0.58 28.95
CA GLN A 206 -12.26 1.10 30.26
C GLN A 206 -12.79 2.53 30.18
N ILE A 207 -12.30 3.32 29.21
CA ILE A 207 -12.79 4.69 28.98
C ILE A 207 -14.05 4.67 28.12
N ASP A 208 -14.04 3.87 27.06
CA ASP A 208 -15.15 3.69 26.13
C ASP A 208 -15.39 2.18 25.87
N PRO A 209 -16.33 1.55 26.59
CA PRO A 209 -16.65 0.14 26.43
C PRO A 209 -17.09 -0.27 25.01
N ASP A 210 -17.59 0.67 24.22
CA ASP A 210 -18.09 0.42 22.85
C ASP A 210 -17.03 0.70 21.77
N PHE A 211 -15.77 0.95 22.17
CA PHE A 211 -14.66 1.27 21.28
C PHE A 211 -14.21 0.06 20.43
N THR A 212 -14.99 -0.22 19.38
CA THR A 212 -14.89 -1.39 18.49
C THR A 212 -13.47 -1.66 18.00
N SER A 213 -12.71 -0.61 17.67
CA SER A 213 -11.34 -0.72 17.17
C SER A 213 -10.41 -1.44 18.15
N ALA A 214 -10.54 -1.22 19.47
CA ALA A 214 -9.71 -1.89 20.46
C ALA A 214 -10.09 -3.37 20.62
N GLU A 215 -11.37 -3.73 20.50
CA GLU A 215 -11.83 -5.12 20.56
C GLU A 215 -11.34 -5.91 19.35
N LEU A 216 -11.47 -5.34 18.15
CA LEU A 216 -10.96 -5.92 16.91
C LEU A 216 -9.45 -6.08 16.96
N ASN A 217 -8.71 -5.02 17.35
CA ASN A 217 -7.26 -5.09 17.43
C ASN A 217 -6.77 -6.14 18.45
N SER A 218 -7.51 -6.37 19.54
CA SER A 218 -7.22 -7.43 20.50
C SER A 218 -7.41 -8.83 19.88
N CYS A 219 -8.49 -9.04 19.11
CA CYS A 219 -8.71 -10.28 18.37
C CYS A 219 -7.60 -10.53 17.32
N MET A 220 -7.15 -9.48 16.63
CA MET A 220 -6.05 -9.56 15.67
C MET A 220 -4.71 -9.91 16.35
N ILE A 221 -4.46 -9.43 17.57
CA ILE A 221 -3.29 -9.87 18.34
C ILE A 221 -3.36 -11.36 18.66
N HIS A 222 -4.53 -11.91 19.02
CA HIS A 222 -4.67 -13.35 19.23
C HIS A 222 -4.34 -14.15 17.96
N LEU A 223 -4.75 -13.65 16.79
CA LEU A 223 -4.36 -14.22 15.50
C LEU A 223 -2.84 -14.17 15.27
N GLU A 224 -2.20 -13.04 15.55
CA GLU A 224 -0.74 -12.85 15.44
C GLU A 224 0.06 -13.77 16.39
N MET A 225 -0.49 -14.03 17.57
CA MET A 225 0.01 -15.01 18.53
C MET A 225 -0.36 -16.45 18.17
N GLY A 226 -1.15 -16.71 17.12
CA GLY A 226 -1.57 -18.05 16.73
C GLY A 226 -2.57 -18.69 17.69
N GLU A 227 -3.21 -17.89 18.53
CA GLU A 227 -4.32 -18.30 19.39
C GLU A 227 -5.63 -18.23 18.58
N PHE A 228 -5.71 -19.03 17.52
CA PHE A 228 -6.73 -18.92 16.48
C PHE A 228 -8.16 -19.08 17.03
N GLU A 229 -8.36 -20.02 17.96
CA GLU A 229 -9.66 -20.28 18.57
C GLU A 229 -10.14 -19.08 19.40
N LYS A 230 -9.22 -18.38 20.08
CA LYS A 230 -9.55 -17.17 20.84
C LYS A 230 -9.91 -16.02 19.91
N ALA A 231 -9.14 -15.83 18.83
CA ALA A 231 -9.42 -14.81 17.82
C ALA A 231 -10.81 -15.01 17.18
N GLU A 232 -11.11 -16.24 16.74
CA GLU A 232 -12.41 -16.57 16.15
C GLU A 232 -13.56 -16.43 17.16
N SER A 233 -13.43 -17.02 18.34
CA SER A 233 -14.50 -16.99 19.35
C SER A 233 -14.81 -15.56 19.81
N GLY A 234 -13.76 -14.73 19.96
CA GLY A 234 -13.91 -13.30 20.26
C GLY A 234 -14.72 -12.57 19.19
N LEU A 235 -14.34 -12.71 17.91
CA LEU A 235 -15.06 -12.07 16.81
C LEU A 235 -16.50 -12.56 16.67
N ARG A 236 -16.75 -13.86 16.86
CA ARG A 236 -18.11 -14.42 16.86
C ARG A 236 -18.95 -13.87 18.01
N ALA A 237 -18.37 -13.70 19.20
CA ALA A 237 -19.06 -13.07 20.33
C ALA A 237 -19.42 -11.61 20.02
N LEU A 238 -18.53 -10.85 19.37
CA LEU A 238 -18.83 -9.48 18.95
C LEU A 238 -19.98 -9.43 17.93
N LEU A 239 -20.08 -10.42 17.02
CA LEU A 239 -21.18 -10.51 16.05
C LEU A 239 -22.54 -10.85 16.70
N LEU A 240 -22.56 -11.49 17.88
CA LEU A 240 -23.82 -11.68 18.61
C LEU A 240 -24.40 -10.35 19.10
N VAL A 241 -23.54 -9.38 19.39
CA VAL A 241 -23.93 -8.04 19.87
C VAL A 241 -24.11 -7.07 18.69
N ARG A 242 -23.23 -7.13 17.68
CA ARG A 242 -23.20 -6.24 16.51
C ARG A 242 -23.23 -7.05 15.20
N PRO A 243 -24.37 -7.67 14.84
CA PRO A 243 -24.45 -8.60 13.70
C PRO A 243 -24.25 -7.94 12.33
N TYR A 244 -24.44 -6.63 12.23
CA TYR A 244 -24.33 -5.84 10.99
C TYR A 244 -23.03 -5.02 10.89
N SER A 245 -22.01 -5.37 11.67
CA SER A 245 -20.71 -4.68 11.59
C SER A 245 -19.85 -5.25 10.47
N ALA A 246 -19.62 -4.45 9.43
CA ALA A 246 -18.78 -4.82 8.30
C ALA A 246 -17.33 -5.15 8.72
N GLU A 247 -16.76 -4.36 9.63
CA GLU A 247 -15.40 -4.56 10.14
C GLU A 247 -15.23 -5.87 10.91
N ILE A 248 -16.21 -6.27 11.74
CA ILE A 248 -16.14 -7.54 12.47
C ILE A 248 -16.20 -8.72 11.50
N HIS A 249 -17.10 -8.68 10.50
CA HIS A 249 -17.18 -9.71 9.46
C HIS A 249 -15.87 -9.79 8.65
N ASN A 250 -15.27 -8.64 8.32
CA ASN A 250 -13.98 -8.60 7.62
C ASN A 250 -12.85 -9.22 8.46
N CYS A 251 -12.73 -8.86 9.74
CA CYS A 251 -11.76 -9.47 10.65
C CYS A 251 -11.99 -10.99 10.82
N LEU A 252 -13.25 -11.45 10.90
CA LEU A 252 -13.57 -12.88 10.96
C LEU A 252 -13.13 -13.60 9.70
N GLY A 253 -13.37 -13.00 8.52
CA GLY A 253 -12.90 -13.53 7.24
C GLY A 253 -11.37 -13.65 7.19
N ILE A 254 -10.63 -12.68 7.73
CA ILE A 254 -9.17 -12.75 7.84
C ILE A 254 -8.74 -13.94 8.71
N VAL A 255 -9.30 -14.07 9.93
CA VAL A 255 -8.99 -15.18 10.84
C VAL A 255 -9.27 -16.52 10.17
N LEU A 256 -10.46 -16.69 9.58
CA LEU A 256 -10.88 -17.93 8.91
C LEU A 256 -9.97 -18.26 7.72
N ARG A 257 -9.51 -17.26 6.97
CA ARG A 257 -8.55 -17.44 5.88
C ARG A 257 -7.21 -17.96 6.40
N GLU A 258 -6.67 -17.38 7.48
CA GLU A 258 -5.37 -17.78 8.05
C GLU A 258 -5.37 -19.23 8.56
N ILE A 259 -6.52 -19.75 8.99
CA ILE A 259 -6.70 -21.16 9.41
C ILE A 259 -7.23 -22.06 8.27
N ALA A 260 -7.12 -21.62 7.02
CA ALA A 260 -7.52 -22.34 5.82
C ALA A 260 -9.02 -22.75 5.73
N ARG A 261 -9.92 -22.08 6.47
CA ARG A 261 -11.38 -22.25 6.36
C ARG A 261 -11.95 -21.32 5.27
N PHE A 262 -11.49 -21.52 4.05
CA PHE A 262 -11.68 -20.58 2.93
C PHE A 262 -13.15 -20.33 2.57
N HIS A 263 -14.01 -21.34 2.59
CA HIS A 263 -15.43 -21.16 2.27
C HIS A 263 -16.17 -20.30 3.30
N GLU A 264 -15.84 -20.44 4.58
CA GLU A 264 -16.41 -19.59 5.63
C GLU A 264 -15.84 -18.18 5.55
N ALA A 265 -14.53 -18.04 5.25
CA ALA A 265 -13.91 -16.74 5.01
C ALA A 265 -14.59 -15.99 3.86
N LEU A 266 -14.92 -16.67 2.75
CA LEU A 266 -15.68 -16.08 1.63
C LEU A 266 -17.05 -15.56 2.08
N GLU A 267 -17.79 -16.32 2.89
CA GLU A 267 -19.08 -15.88 3.41
C GLU A 267 -18.91 -14.66 4.33
N SER A 268 -17.92 -14.67 5.22
CA SER A 268 -17.62 -13.52 6.08
C SER A 268 -17.27 -12.27 5.30
N PHE A 269 -16.42 -12.34 4.27
CA PHE A 269 -16.12 -11.17 3.44
C PHE A 269 -17.33 -10.67 2.64
N LYS A 270 -18.17 -11.57 2.13
CA LYS A 270 -19.43 -11.16 1.48
C LYS A 270 -20.38 -10.47 2.46
N ARG A 271 -20.51 -10.99 3.67
CA ARG A 271 -21.31 -10.35 4.73
C ARG A 271 -20.77 -8.98 5.11
N ALA A 272 -19.45 -8.80 5.13
CA ALA A 272 -18.84 -7.49 5.33
C ALA A 272 -19.29 -6.49 4.25
N ILE A 273 -19.24 -6.89 2.98
CA ILE A 273 -19.68 -6.08 1.82
C ILE A 273 -21.20 -5.84 1.83
N ASP A 274 -22.00 -6.83 2.25
CA ASP A 274 -23.44 -6.66 2.39
C ASP A 274 -23.79 -5.64 3.47
N CYS A 275 -22.97 -5.53 4.53
CA CYS A 275 -23.14 -4.55 5.61
C CYS A 275 -22.64 -3.15 5.19
N ASP A 276 -21.52 -3.09 4.47
CA ASP A 276 -20.97 -1.86 3.89
C ASP A 276 -20.35 -2.14 2.52
N ALA A 277 -21.07 -1.76 1.47
CA ALA A 277 -20.67 -1.97 0.09
C ALA A 277 -19.46 -1.11 -0.34
N ASN A 278 -19.04 -0.15 0.48
CA ASN A 278 -17.85 0.67 0.23
C ASN A 278 -16.65 0.26 1.09
N LEU A 279 -16.75 -0.83 1.87
CA LEU A 279 -15.63 -1.32 2.67
C LEU A 279 -14.56 -1.95 1.77
N GLU A 280 -13.64 -1.13 1.29
CA GLU A 280 -12.60 -1.50 0.32
C GLU A 280 -11.75 -2.69 0.77
N HIS A 281 -11.37 -2.74 2.05
CA HIS A 281 -10.58 -3.84 2.59
C HIS A 281 -11.30 -5.19 2.48
N ALA A 282 -12.63 -5.22 2.60
CA ALA A 282 -13.40 -6.44 2.42
C ALA A 282 -13.38 -6.91 0.95
N HIS A 283 -13.54 -6.00 -0.01
CA HIS A 283 -13.38 -6.31 -1.45
C HIS A 283 -11.98 -6.80 -1.78
N GLN A 284 -10.94 -6.17 -1.24
CA GLN A 284 -9.54 -6.58 -1.43
C GLN A 284 -9.29 -7.99 -0.88
N ASN A 285 -9.77 -8.28 0.32
CA ASN A 285 -9.64 -9.60 0.92
C ASN A 285 -10.44 -10.67 0.17
N LEU A 286 -11.66 -10.36 -0.27
CA LEU A 286 -12.50 -11.24 -1.08
C LEU A 286 -11.84 -11.55 -2.43
N SER A 287 -11.30 -10.53 -3.09
CA SER A 287 -10.54 -10.66 -4.34
C SER A 287 -9.36 -11.61 -4.17
N ALA A 288 -8.48 -11.33 -3.20
CA ALA A 288 -7.30 -12.15 -2.93
C ALA A 288 -7.69 -13.60 -2.61
N LEU A 289 -8.79 -13.82 -1.89
CA LEU A 289 -9.28 -15.16 -1.58
C LEU A 289 -9.82 -15.90 -2.81
N TYR A 290 -10.60 -15.24 -3.68
CA TYR A 290 -11.03 -15.84 -4.94
C TYR A 290 -9.84 -16.21 -5.83
N LEU A 291 -8.86 -15.31 -5.94
CA LEU A 291 -7.63 -15.57 -6.70
C LEU A 291 -6.84 -16.74 -6.12
N LEU A 292 -6.68 -16.81 -4.80
CA LEU A 292 -5.99 -17.89 -4.10
C LEU A 292 -6.66 -19.25 -4.35
N MET A 293 -7.99 -19.27 -4.41
CA MET A 293 -8.79 -20.45 -4.76
C MET A 293 -8.86 -20.74 -6.26
N GLY A 294 -8.15 -19.97 -7.09
CA GLY A 294 -8.10 -20.16 -8.55
C GLY A 294 -9.30 -19.62 -9.32
N ASN A 295 -10.24 -18.93 -8.65
CA ASN A 295 -11.37 -18.28 -9.31
C ASN A 295 -10.96 -16.88 -9.80
N PHE A 296 -10.22 -16.85 -10.92
CA PHE A 296 -9.66 -15.61 -11.46
C PHE A 296 -10.74 -14.63 -11.93
N GLU A 297 -11.82 -15.12 -12.54
CA GLU A 297 -12.94 -14.29 -12.98
C GLU A 297 -13.53 -13.44 -11.84
N LYS A 298 -13.93 -14.10 -10.73
CA LYS A 298 -14.45 -13.39 -9.55
C LYS A 298 -13.36 -12.59 -8.85
N GLY A 299 -12.15 -13.14 -8.78
CA GLY A 299 -10.98 -12.47 -8.21
C GLY A 299 -10.75 -11.10 -8.85
N TRP A 300 -10.64 -11.04 -10.17
CA TRP A 300 -10.43 -9.80 -10.92
C TRP A 300 -11.60 -8.84 -10.86
N ARG A 301 -12.83 -9.33 -10.78
CA ARG A 301 -14.01 -8.48 -10.59
C ARG A 301 -13.90 -7.67 -9.29
N GLU A 302 -13.58 -8.33 -8.18
CA GLU A 302 -13.38 -7.67 -6.90
C GLU A 302 -12.07 -6.87 -6.84
N TYR A 303 -11.04 -7.31 -7.58
CA TYR A 303 -9.74 -6.63 -7.65
C TYR A 303 -9.85 -5.19 -8.17
N ARG A 304 -10.92 -4.85 -8.90
CA ARG A 304 -11.19 -3.48 -9.38
C ARG A 304 -11.39 -2.46 -8.25
N TRP A 305 -11.69 -2.92 -7.04
CA TRP A 305 -11.79 -2.09 -5.83
C TRP A 305 -10.44 -1.76 -5.21
N LEU A 306 -9.35 -2.41 -5.64
CA LEU A 306 -8.03 -1.85 -5.39
C LEU A 306 -7.97 -0.53 -6.15
N TRP A 307 -7.70 0.57 -5.45
CA TRP A 307 -7.43 1.85 -6.08
C TRP A 307 -6.10 1.78 -6.82
N ILE A 308 -6.16 1.21 -8.02
CA ILE A 308 -5.00 0.96 -8.84
C ILE A 308 -4.49 2.27 -9.47
N LEU A 309 -5.20 3.40 -9.26
CA LEU A 309 -4.86 4.70 -9.82
C LEU A 309 -4.78 5.88 -8.85
N THR A 310 -5.21 5.78 -7.58
CA THR A 310 -4.79 6.77 -6.55
C THR A 310 -3.34 6.59 -6.11
N GLY A 311 -2.48 6.28 -7.07
CA GLY A 311 -1.04 6.38 -6.96
C GLY A 311 -0.58 7.78 -7.36
N PRO A 312 0.73 8.02 -7.34
CA PRO A 312 1.33 9.33 -7.52
C PRO A 312 1.07 9.98 -8.89
N TYR A 313 0.26 9.39 -9.79
CA TYR A 313 0.09 9.81 -11.18
C TYR A 313 -1.35 10.21 -11.58
N ASP A 314 -2.30 10.20 -10.63
CA ASP A 314 -3.65 10.75 -10.87
C ASP A 314 -3.63 12.23 -11.31
N HIS A 315 -2.56 12.94 -10.94
CA HIS A 315 -2.34 14.32 -11.35
C HIS A 315 -2.02 14.47 -12.84
N LEU A 316 -1.71 13.40 -13.59
CA LEU A 316 -1.28 13.47 -14.98
C LEU A 316 -2.39 13.78 -15.98
N GLN A 317 -3.66 13.80 -15.56
CA GLN A 317 -4.84 14.18 -16.38
C GLN A 317 -4.90 13.50 -17.77
N LYS A 318 -4.40 12.27 -17.90
CA LYS A 318 -4.43 11.49 -19.14
C LYS A 318 -5.44 10.35 -19.04
N PRO A 319 -6.12 9.97 -20.15
CA PRO A 319 -7.09 8.88 -20.15
C PRO A 319 -6.49 7.57 -19.67
N LEU A 320 -7.30 6.81 -18.93
CA LEU A 320 -6.94 5.49 -18.43
C LEU A 320 -7.21 4.46 -19.53
N TRP A 321 -6.19 3.69 -19.90
CA TRP A 321 -6.38 2.54 -20.78
C TRP A 321 -6.98 1.38 -19.98
N ASP A 322 -8.18 0.97 -20.40
CA ASP A 322 -8.99 -0.08 -19.80
C ASP A 322 -9.33 -1.21 -20.78
N GLY A 323 -8.69 -1.22 -21.96
CA GLY A 323 -8.79 -2.30 -22.94
C GLY A 323 -9.30 -1.88 -24.32
N PHE A 324 -9.69 -0.62 -24.53
CA PHE A 324 -10.02 -0.10 -25.86
C PHE A 324 -8.85 -0.22 -26.86
N ASP A 325 -9.14 -0.10 -28.17
CA ASP A 325 -8.14 -0.16 -29.23
C ASP A 325 -7.07 0.93 -29.05
N ILE A 326 -5.83 0.49 -28.85
CA ILE A 326 -4.69 1.34 -28.49
C ILE A 326 -3.71 1.52 -29.66
N ARG A 327 -4.06 1.06 -30.86
CA ARG A 327 -3.17 1.10 -32.01
C ARG A 327 -2.67 2.51 -32.31
N GLY A 328 -1.34 2.65 -32.41
CA GLY A 328 -0.68 3.93 -32.70
C GLY A 328 -0.52 4.85 -31.49
N ASN A 329 -1.14 4.54 -30.35
CA ASN A 329 -1.00 5.33 -29.13
C ASN A 329 0.24 4.90 -28.32
N THR A 330 0.77 5.84 -27.56
CA THR A 330 1.81 5.64 -26.55
C THR A 330 1.17 5.44 -25.17
N LEU A 331 1.37 4.26 -24.60
CA LEU A 331 0.89 3.87 -23.27
C LEU A 331 1.99 4.07 -22.22
N LEU A 332 1.70 4.83 -21.17
CA LEU A 332 2.50 4.84 -19.95
C LEU A 332 1.96 3.81 -18.95
N LEU A 333 2.75 2.78 -18.65
CA LEU A 333 2.48 1.78 -17.62
C LEU A 333 3.16 2.16 -16.32
N HIS A 334 2.38 2.26 -15.24
CA HIS A 334 2.89 2.54 -13.91
C HIS A 334 3.22 1.24 -13.16
N ALA A 335 4.47 1.08 -12.76
CA ALA A 335 4.86 0.06 -11.80
C ALA A 335 4.43 0.47 -10.38
N GLY A 336 3.97 -0.49 -9.57
CA GLY A 336 3.67 -0.20 -8.16
C GLY A 336 4.90 -0.34 -7.27
N ALA A 337 4.68 -0.17 -5.96
CA ALA A 337 5.74 -0.23 -4.96
C ALA A 337 6.45 -1.60 -4.89
N GLY A 338 5.79 -2.70 -5.25
CA GLY A 338 6.38 -4.04 -5.24
C GLY A 338 7.25 -4.34 -6.45
N PHE A 339 8.54 -4.64 -6.25
CA PHE A 339 9.42 -5.10 -7.33
C PHE A 339 8.96 -6.45 -7.93
N GLY A 340 8.54 -7.39 -7.07
CA GLY A 340 8.03 -8.69 -7.52
C GLY A 340 6.79 -8.58 -8.39
N ASP A 341 5.86 -7.69 -8.02
CA ASP A 341 4.67 -7.39 -8.82
C ASP A 341 5.03 -6.83 -10.19
N THR A 342 6.02 -5.94 -10.23
CA THR A 342 6.52 -5.36 -11.49
C THR A 342 7.05 -6.46 -12.40
N PHE A 343 7.91 -7.35 -11.89
CA PHE A 343 8.44 -8.47 -12.68
C PHE A 343 7.35 -9.44 -13.08
N GLN A 344 6.32 -9.65 -12.28
CA GLN A 344 5.23 -10.52 -12.68
C GLN A 344 4.41 -9.91 -13.82
N PHE A 345 3.98 -8.66 -13.69
CA PHE A 345 3.02 -8.05 -14.62
C PHE A 345 3.63 -7.42 -15.86
N ILE A 346 4.96 -7.22 -15.91
CA ILE A 346 5.61 -6.79 -17.15
C ILE A 346 5.47 -7.81 -18.29
N ARG A 347 5.14 -9.08 -17.98
CA ARG A 347 4.84 -10.12 -18.98
C ARG A 347 3.73 -9.79 -19.96
N TYR A 348 2.89 -8.80 -19.67
CA TYR A 348 1.80 -8.37 -20.54
C TYR A 348 2.26 -7.34 -21.58
N THR A 349 3.47 -6.77 -21.47
CA THR A 349 3.95 -5.78 -22.44
C THR A 349 4.03 -6.32 -23.88
N PRO A 350 4.42 -7.59 -24.15
CA PRO A 350 4.38 -8.12 -25.52
C PRO A 350 2.95 -8.13 -26.10
N LEU A 351 1.95 -8.50 -25.30
CA LEU A 351 0.54 -8.51 -25.72
C LEU A 351 0.02 -7.09 -26.03
N ILE A 352 0.56 -6.08 -25.36
CA ILE A 352 0.26 -4.67 -25.64
C ILE A 352 0.92 -4.23 -26.95
N LYS A 353 2.18 -4.64 -27.20
CA LYS A 353 2.88 -4.39 -28.46
C LYS A 353 2.17 -5.03 -29.65
N GLU A 354 1.62 -6.24 -29.48
CA GLU A 354 0.81 -6.92 -30.49
C GLU A 354 -0.47 -6.14 -30.85
N ARG A 355 -1.02 -5.34 -29.92
CA ARG A 355 -2.13 -4.41 -30.19
C ARG A 355 -1.70 -3.11 -30.90
N GLY A 356 -0.41 -2.94 -31.18
CA GLY A 356 0.14 -1.83 -31.96
C GLY A 356 0.42 -0.56 -31.17
N ALA A 357 0.55 -0.64 -29.84
CA ALA A 357 0.96 0.49 -29.00
C ALA A 357 2.48 0.62 -28.87
N SER A 358 2.93 1.84 -28.56
CA SER A 358 4.24 2.09 -27.97
C SER A 358 4.13 2.02 -26.45
N VAL A 359 5.07 1.35 -25.78
CA VAL A 359 5.01 1.04 -24.34
C VAL A 359 6.12 1.78 -23.61
N LEU A 360 5.73 2.72 -22.76
CA LEU A 360 6.59 3.35 -21.77
C LEU A 360 6.30 2.76 -20.39
N VAL A 361 7.34 2.54 -19.57
CA VAL A 361 7.16 2.03 -18.20
C VAL A 361 7.74 3.02 -17.20
N GLY A 362 6.87 3.55 -16.34
CA GLY A 362 7.20 4.35 -15.17
C GLY A 362 7.63 3.44 -14.01
N CYS A 363 8.85 3.60 -13.52
CA CYS A 363 9.39 2.73 -12.48
C CYS A 363 10.45 3.39 -11.58
N ARG A 364 10.73 2.73 -10.47
CA ARG A 364 11.85 3.08 -9.58
C ARG A 364 13.21 2.84 -10.24
N ARG A 365 14.23 3.56 -9.77
CA ARG A 365 15.60 3.52 -10.33
C ARG A 365 16.21 2.12 -10.31
N GLU A 366 15.93 1.36 -9.26
CA GLU A 366 16.51 0.04 -8.97
C GLU A 366 16.15 -1.02 -10.02
N ILE A 367 15.06 -0.84 -10.77
CA ILE A 367 14.63 -1.77 -11.84
C ILE A 367 14.80 -1.19 -13.25
N ALA A 368 15.12 0.10 -13.36
CA ALA A 368 15.12 0.81 -14.63
C ALA A 368 16.11 0.22 -15.65
N SER A 369 17.33 -0.10 -15.22
CA SER A 369 18.36 -0.70 -16.09
C SER A 369 17.96 -2.07 -16.62
N LEU A 370 17.34 -2.90 -15.78
CA LEU A 370 16.86 -4.23 -16.14
C LEU A 370 15.72 -4.15 -17.16
N LEU A 371 14.72 -3.28 -16.91
CA LEU A 371 13.56 -3.16 -17.81
C LEU A 371 13.91 -2.57 -19.18
N LYS A 372 14.99 -1.77 -19.30
CA LYS A 372 15.50 -1.34 -20.61
C LYS A 372 15.89 -2.51 -21.53
N GLY A 373 16.24 -3.66 -20.97
CA GLY A 373 16.60 -4.85 -21.74
C GLY A 373 15.40 -5.60 -22.33
N VAL A 374 14.17 -5.26 -21.92
CA VAL A 374 12.95 -5.98 -22.36
C VAL A 374 12.48 -5.44 -23.71
N ASP A 375 12.54 -6.29 -24.75
CA ASP A 375 12.21 -5.92 -26.14
C ASP A 375 10.82 -5.27 -26.33
N ALA A 376 9.85 -5.64 -25.48
CA ALA A 376 8.49 -5.12 -25.54
C ALA A 376 8.29 -3.77 -24.83
N ILE A 377 9.36 -3.12 -24.40
CA ILE A 377 9.34 -1.80 -23.74
C ILE A 377 10.12 -0.80 -24.60
N ASP A 378 9.44 0.23 -25.09
CA ASP A 378 10.03 1.26 -25.96
C ASP A 378 10.73 2.37 -25.17
N GLY A 379 10.41 2.53 -23.88
CA GLY A 379 11.07 3.52 -23.03
C GLY A 379 10.81 3.35 -21.54
N ILE A 380 11.76 3.84 -20.73
CA ILE A 380 11.68 3.82 -19.27
C ILE A 380 11.62 5.24 -18.72
N LEU A 381 10.63 5.48 -17.87
CA LEU A 381 10.49 6.70 -17.09
C LEU A 381 10.88 6.42 -15.65
N VAL A 382 12.04 6.90 -15.22
CA VAL A 382 12.46 6.78 -13.81
C VAL A 382 11.69 7.79 -12.98
N GLU A 383 11.21 7.39 -11.81
CA GLU A 383 10.57 8.29 -10.85
C GLU A 383 11.37 9.58 -10.62
N GLY A 384 10.69 10.72 -10.68
CA GLY A 384 11.28 12.06 -10.57
C GLY A 384 11.88 12.62 -11.87
N ALA A 385 11.93 11.86 -12.96
CA ALA A 385 12.35 12.37 -14.26
C ALA A 385 11.22 13.14 -14.98
N THR A 386 11.59 13.96 -15.95
CA THR A 386 10.64 14.64 -16.83
C THR A 386 9.81 13.62 -17.60
N ILE A 387 8.49 13.82 -17.59
CA ILE A 387 7.54 12.90 -18.20
C ILE A 387 7.53 13.15 -19.72
N PRO A 388 7.87 12.15 -20.55
CA PRO A 388 7.80 12.30 -22.00
C PRO A 388 6.35 12.39 -22.48
N HIS A 389 6.14 12.68 -23.76
CA HIS A 389 4.80 12.61 -24.35
C HIS A 389 4.25 11.19 -24.29
N PHE A 390 2.99 11.05 -23.87
CA PHE A 390 2.20 9.83 -23.96
C PHE A 390 0.71 10.17 -24.12
N ASP A 391 -0.06 9.23 -24.65
CA ASP A 391 -1.47 9.43 -25.01
C ASP A 391 -2.41 8.93 -23.91
N VAL A 392 -2.10 7.76 -23.37
CA VAL A 392 -2.95 7.05 -22.39
C VAL A 392 -2.08 6.39 -21.32
N GLN A 393 -2.65 6.09 -20.16
CA GLN A 393 -1.92 5.48 -19.04
C GLN A 393 -2.66 4.30 -18.44
N SER A 394 -1.94 3.37 -17.83
CA SER A 394 -2.53 2.31 -17.01
C SER A 394 -1.53 1.86 -15.96
N SER A 395 -1.98 1.06 -15.00
CA SER A 395 -1.10 0.43 -14.01
C SER A 395 -0.89 -1.02 -14.37
N LEU A 396 0.30 -1.55 -14.09
CA LEU A 396 0.63 -2.96 -14.32
C LEU A 396 -0.37 -3.92 -13.66
N PHE A 397 -0.95 -3.53 -12.52
CA PHE A 397 -1.92 -4.34 -11.79
C PHE A 397 -3.30 -4.45 -12.46
N ARG A 398 -3.61 -3.58 -13.44
CA ARG A 398 -4.85 -3.68 -14.23
C ARG A 398 -4.72 -4.67 -15.38
N LEU A 399 -3.50 -5.02 -15.79
CA LEU A 399 -3.30 -5.81 -17.00
C LEU A 399 -3.99 -7.17 -16.94
N PRO A 400 -3.95 -7.95 -15.84
CA PRO A 400 -4.72 -9.20 -15.76
C PRO A 400 -6.24 -9.00 -15.94
N ILE A 401 -6.77 -7.86 -15.51
CA ILE A 401 -8.19 -7.51 -15.64
C ILE A 401 -8.51 -7.16 -17.10
N ILE A 402 -7.66 -6.35 -17.75
CA ILE A 402 -7.82 -5.90 -19.14
C ILE A 402 -7.71 -7.07 -20.12
N PHE A 403 -6.83 -8.04 -19.82
CA PHE A 403 -6.64 -9.25 -20.61
C PHE A 403 -7.50 -10.42 -20.13
N GLU A 404 -8.45 -10.20 -19.22
CA GLU A 404 -9.39 -11.21 -18.70
C GLU A 404 -8.70 -12.52 -18.31
N THR A 405 -7.56 -12.40 -17.61
CA THR A 405 -6.65 -13.52 -17.41
C THR A 405 -7.30 -14.61 -16.58
N THR A 406 -7.34 -15.82 -17.10
CA THR A 406 -7.67 -17.06 -16.39
C THR A 406 -6.38 -17.82 -16.08
N ILE A 407 -6.46 -18.90 -15.28
CA ILE A 407 -5.30 -19.76 -15.02
C ILE A 407 -4.68 -20.26 -16.34
N ASP A 408 -5.52 -20.62 -17.30
CA ASP A 408 -5.09 -21.20 -18.58
C ASP A 408 -4.62 -20.16 -19.60
N SER A 409 -4.88 -18.87 -19.36
CA SER A 409 -4.53 -17.78 -20.28
C SER A 409 -3.44 -16.85 -19.74
N ILE A 410 -2.78 -17.22 -18.64
CA ILE A 410 -1.61 -16.49 -18.15
C ILE A 410 -0.54 -16.47 -19.26
N PRO A 411 0.08 -15.31 -19.58
CA PRO A 411 1.21 -15.28 -20.49
C PRO A 411 2.42 -15.98 -19.85
N THR A 412 2.69 -17.22 -20.25
CA THR A 412 3.73 -18.09 -19.66
C THR A 412 5.02 -18.17 -20.48
N ASN A 413 5.11 -17.45 -21.60
CA ASN A 413 6.33 -17.44 -22.43
C ASN A 413 7.50 -16.83 -21.63
N ILE A 414 8.52 -17.66 -21.38
CA ILE A 414 9.73 -17.29 -20.65
C ILE A 414 10.98 -17.61 -21.49
N PRO A 415 12.07 -16.83 -21.35
CA PRO A 415 12.16 -15.61 -20.55
C PRO A 415 11.41 -14.44 -21.21
N TYR A 416 10.76 -13.60 -20.40
CA TYR A 416 10.19 -12.32 -20.84
C TYR A 416 10.93 -11.11 -20.23
N ILE A 417 11.92 -11.37 -19.38
CA ILE A 417 12.96 -10.42 -18.98
C ILE A 417 14.30 -11.00 -19.44
N THR A 418 15.10 -10.19 -20.11
CA THR A 418 16.44 -10.54 -20.59
C THR A 418 17.49 -9.67 -19.89
N VAL A 419 18.74 -10.12 -19.94
CA VAL A 419 19.87 -9.44 -19.30
C VAL A 419 20.98 -9.29 -20.32
N ASP A 420 21.67 -8.15 -20.29
CA ASP A 420 22.83 -7.90 -21.13
C ASP A 420 23.90 -8.99 -20.94
N LYS A 421 24.34 -9.57 -22.04
CA LYS A 421 25.35 -10.64 -22.05
C LYS A 421 26.68 -10.19 -21.45
N GLU A 422 27.10 -8.95 -21.66
CA GLU A 422 28.35 -8.43 -21.09
C GLU A 422 28.29 -8.40 -19.56
N LEU A 423 27.11 -8.08 -19.02
CA LEU A 423 26.87 -8.07 -17.58
C LEU A 423 26.85 -9.49 -17.00
N ILE A 424 26.21 -10.45 -17.70
CA ILE A 424 26.26 -11.88 -17.34
C ILE A 424 27.71 -12.36 -17.29
N ASP A 425 28.51 -12.05 -18.32
CA ASP A 425 29.92 -12.47 -18.41
C ASP A 425 30.79 -11.80 -17.34
N ALA A 426 30.51 -10.55 -16.97
CA ALA A 426 31.19 -9.86 -15.88
C ALA A 426 30.93 -10.56 -14.53
N TRP A 427 29.68 -10.92 -14.23
CA TRP A 427 29.33 -11.68 -13.04
C TRP A 427 29.90 -13.12 -13.07
N ASN A 428 29.95 -13.75 -14.25
CA ASN A 428 30.59 -15.05 -14.42
C ASN A 428 32.08 -15.03 -14.06
N ARG A 429 32.80 -13.96 -14.42
CA ARG A 429 34.21 -13.75 -14.05
C ARG A 429 34.39 -13.59 -12.55
N ARG A 430 33.48 -12.89 -11.85
CA ARG A 430 33.51 -12.73 -10.39
C ARG A 430 33.31 -14.07 -9.65
N ILE A 431 32.43 -14.93 -10.16
CA ILE A 431 32.20 -16.27 -9.62
C ILE A 431 33.47 -17.14 -9.72
N GLY A 432 34.23 -16.99 -10.81
CA GLY A 432 35.63 -17.44 -10.93
C GLY A 432 35.88 -18.90 -10.54
N GLN A 433 36.35 -19.11 -9.30
CA GLN A 433 36.86 -20.39 -8.78
C GLN A 433 35.80 -21.50 -8.63
N TRP A 434 34.52 -21.18 -8.72
CA TRP A 434 33.40 -22.13 -8.50
C TRP A 434 32.57 -22.38 -9.77
N ARG A 435 33.16 -22.16 -10.96
CA ARG A 435 32.44 -22.30 -12.24
C ARG A 435 31.91 -23.71 -12.51
N ASP A 436 32.62 -24.73 -12.05
CA ASP A 436 32.25 -26.15 -12.24
C ASP A 436 31.43 -26.71 -11.07
N SER A 437 31.04 -25.85 -10.12
CA SER A 437 30.18 -26.19 -8.99
C SER A 437 28.70 -26.09 -9.36
N PHE A 438 27.84 -26.81 -8.64
CA PHE A 438 26.39 -26.62 -8.74
C PHE A 438 25.97 -25.40 -7.91
N ARG A 439 25.59 -24.31 -8.57
CA ARG A 439 25.46 -22.98 -7.94
C ARG A 439 24.02 -22.67 -7.58
N ILE A 440 23.78 -22.42 -6.29
CA ILE A 440 22.43 -22.23 -5.73
C ILE A 440 22.32 -20.83 -5.12
N GLY A 441 21.39 -20.01 -5.62
CA GLY A 441 21.07 -18.72 -5.03
C GLY A 441 20.03 -18.83 -3.91
N LEU A 442 20.21 -18.12 -2.81
CA LEU A 442 19.29 -18.09 -1.67
C LEU A 442 18.75 -16.67 -1.40
N ALA A 443 17.44 -16.55 -1.19
CA ALA A 443 16.80 -15.31 -0.69
C ALA A 443 15.65 -15.64 0.28
N TRP A 444 15.70 -15.10 1.50
CA TRP A 444 14.91 -15.56 2.65
C TRP A 444 14.10 -14.49 3.37
N ALA A 445 14.17 -13.24 2.93
CA ALA A 445 13.43 -12.14 3.51
C ALA A 445 12.89 -11.22 2.41
N GLY A 446 11.60 -10.89 2.52
CA GLY A 446 10.98 -9.82 1.73
C GLY A 446 11.32 -8.43 2.26
N GLY A 447 11.03 -7.40 1.46
CA GLY A 447 11.04 -6.01 1.94
C GLY A 447 10.05 -5.83 3.10
N HIS A 448 10.38 -4.93 4.05
CA HIS A 448 9.75 -4.73 5.36
C HIS A 448 8.21 -4.84 5.34
N ARG A 449 7.68 -6.06 5.50
CA ARG A 449 6.32 -6.27 5.97
C ARG A 449 6.40 -6.33 7.49
N ILE A 450 6.39 -5.15 8.11
CA ILE A 450 6.13 -5.02 9.54
C ILE A 450 4.78 -5.71 9.77
N GLY A 451 4.75 -6.76 10.60
CA GLY A 451 3.52 -7.48 10.93
C GLY A 451 3.20 -8.74 10.11
N THR A 452 4.10 -9.30 9.28
CA THR A 452 3.86 -10.67 8.80
C THR A 452 3.84 -11.64 9.99
N TYR A 453 2.70 -12.32 10.17
CA TYR A 453 2.50 -13.38 11.16
C TYR A 453 3.74 -14.23 11.34
N ARG A 454 4.19 -14.45 12.59
CA ARG A 454 5.41 -15.22 12.90
C ARG A 454 5.46 -16.59 12.21
N PHE A 455 4.30 -17.19 11.94
CA PHE A 455 4.15 -18.49 11.29
C PHE A 455 4.40 -18.45 9.78
N ARG A 456 4.29 -17.27 9.16
CA ARG A 456 4.55 -17.03 7.74
C ARG A 456 6.00 -16.61 7.45
N ALA A 457 6.75 -16.18 8.47
CA ALA A 457 8.14 -15.78 8.30
C ALA A 457 9.05 -17.01 8.29
N PHE A 458 9.87 -17.16 7.24
CA PHE A 458 10.85 -18.24 7.15
C PHE A 458 12.04 -17.99 8.08
N PRO A 459 12.39 -18.91 9.00
CA PRO A 459 13.57 -18.77 9.85
C PRO A 459 14.88 -19.04 9.06
N PRO A 460 15.75 -18.04 8.86
CA PRO A 460 16.95 -18.18 8.01
C PRO A 460 17.90 -19.29 8.47
N ARG A 461 18.00 -19.52 9.79
CA ARG A 461 18.76 -20.63 10.39
C ARG A 461 18.42 -22.00 9.83
N LEU A 462 17.21 -22.23 9.30
CA LEU A 462 16.85 -23.54 8.77
C LEU A 462 17.62 -23.90 7.51
N PHE A 463 18.19 -22.93 6.79
CA PHE A 463 19.12 -23.24 5.70
C PHE A 463 20.39 -23.97 6.16
N SER A 464 20.72 -23.97 7.46
CA SER A 464 21.77 -24.82 8.03
C SER A 464 21.53 -26.32 7.80
N HIS A 465 20.28 -26.74 7.60
CA HIS A 465 19.91 -28.13 7.36
C HIS A 465 20.02 -28.54 5.89
N LEU A 466 20.29 -27.60 4.97
CA LEU A 466 20.63 -27.95 3.60
C LEU A 466 22.00 -28.64 3.60
N LEU A 467 22.04 -29.87 3.08
CA LEU A 467 23.27 -30.64 3.04
C LEU A 467 24.32 -29.92 2.21
N ARG A 468 25.56 -29.94 2.72
CA ARG A 468 26.75 -29.67 1.91
C ARG A 468 26.93 -30.84 0.96
N MET A 469 26.26 -30.81 -0.18
CA MET A 469 26.43 -31.81 -1.23
C MET A 469 27.72 -31.49 -1.97
N GLY A 470 28.69 -32.42 -1.96
CA GLY A 470 29.96 -32.39 -2.72
C GLY A 470 30.35 -31.05 -3.35
N ASN A 471 29.91 -30.81 -4.59
CA ASN A 471 30.26 -29.66 -5.44
C ASN A 471 29.24 -28.50 -5.42
N ALA A 472 28.26 -28.48 -4.52
CA ALA A 472 27.27 -27.41 -4.45
C ALA A 472 27.82 -26.18 -3.71
N VAL A 473 27.62 -24.99 -4.29
CA VAL A 473 28.04 -23.71 -3.73
C VAL A 473 26.85 -22.77 -3.63
N PHE A 474 26.70 -22.13 -2.49
CA PHE A 474 25.56 -21.25 -2.21
C PHE A 474 25.93 -19.78 -2.37
N TYR A 475 25.02 -18.99 -2.93
CA TYR A 475 25.16 -17.56 -3.14
C TYR A 475 24.01 -16.81 -2.45
N SER A 476 24.33 -15.73 -1.75
CA SER A 476 23.31 -14.82 -1.23
C SER A 476 22.75 -13.97 -2.36
N LEU A 477 21.42 -13.97 -2.50
CA LEU A 477 20.65 -13.04 -3.32
C LEU A 477 19.85 -12.06 -2.44
N GLN A 478 20.11 -12.04 -1.14
CA GLN A 478 19.38 -11.23 -0.17
C GLN A 478 19.96 -9.82 -0.08
N VAL A 479 19.42 -8.89 -0.88
CA VAL A 479 19.75 -7.46 -0.81
C VAL A 479 18.91 -6.77 0.27
N GLY A 480 19.50 -5.84 1.02
CA GLY A 480 18.82 -5.02 2.04
C GLY A 480 18.81 -5.66 3.43
N SER A 481 17.90 -6.60 3.68
CA SER A 481 17.78 -7.24 5.00
C SER A 481 18.93 -8.21 5.27
N LEU A 482 19.79 -7.90 6.24
CA LEU A 482 20.86 -8.79 6.70
C LEU A 482 20.41 -9.69 7.87
N GLN A 483 19.13 -9.68 8.24
CA GLN A 483 18.65 -10.47 9.36
C GLN A 483 18.87 -11.97 9.11
N GLY A 484 19.51 -12.64 10.06
CA GLY A 484 19.83 -14.07 9.99
C GLY A 484 20.98 -14.44 9.04
N ILE A 485 21.65 -13.48 8.39
CA ILE A 485 22.74 -13.82 7.46
C ILE A 485 23.96 -14.43 8.17
N GLU A 486 24.29 -13.97 9.37
CA GLU A 486 25.40 -14.51 10.15
C GLU A 486 25.12 -15.95 10.62
N GLU A 487 23.87 -16.26 10.95
CA GLU A 487 23.43 -17.63 11.29
C GLU A 487 23.59 -18.58 10.09
N ILE A 488 23.25 -18.10 8.88
CA ILE A 488 23.45 -18.84 7.64
C ILE A 488 24.95 -19.01 7.36
N LYS A 489 25.75 -17.93 7.42
CA LYS A 489 27.20 -17.96 7.17
C LYS A 489 27.96 -18.89 8.11
N ALA A 490 27.52 -19.01 9.36
CA ALA A 490 28.10 -19.95 10.32
C ALA A 490 27.87 -21.42 9.94
N SER A 491 26.75 -21.72 9.27
CA SER A 491 26.30 -23.09 9.01
C SER A 491 26.57 -23.57 7.58
N LEU A 492 26.44 -22.66 6.62
CA LEU A 492 26.54 -22.90 5.20
C LEU A 492 27.62 -21.97 4.63
N HIS A 493 28.52 -22.52 3.81
CA HIS A 493 29.44 -21.67 3.07
C HIS A 493 28.67 -20.94 1.97
N ILE A 494 28.24 -19.71 2.29
CA ILE A 494 27.49 -18.83 1.39
C ILE A 494 28.41 -17.71 0.91
N ILE A 495 28.49 -17.55 -0.40
CA ILE A 495 29.21 -16.46 -1.06
C ILE A 495 28.27 -15.27 -1.14
N ASP A 496 28.70 -14.12 -0.61
CA ASP A 496 27.86 -12.95 -0.45
C ASP A 496 28.42 -11.77 -1.26
N PHE A 497 27.90 -11.60 -2.48
CA PHE A 497 28.22 -10.47 -3.37
C PHE A 497 27.19 -9.34 -3.26
N THR A 498 26.27 -9.38 -2.29
CA THR A 498 25.13 -8.45 -2.25
C THR A 498 25.54 -6.99 -2.10
N LYS A 499 26.73 -6.71 -1.54
CA LYS A 499 27.34 -5.36 -1.48
C LYS A 499 27.82 -4.83 -2.83
N GLU A 500 28.02 -5.70 -3.82
CA GLU A 500 28.43 -5.33 -5.17
C GLU A 500 27.22 -5.18 -6.13
N ILE A 501 26.02 -5.54 -5.69
CA ILE A 501 24.79 -5.40 -6.47
C ILE A 501 24.34 -3.94 -6.42
N ARG A 502 24.31 -3.27 -7.58
CA ARG A 502 23.87 -1.86 -7.69
C ARG A 502 22.37 -1.75 -7.89
N ASP A 503 21.80 -2.68 -8.63
CA ASP A 503 20.39 -2.69 -9.05
C ASP A 503 19.92 -4.12 -9.40
N PHE A 504 18.67 -4.25 -9.87
CA PHE A 504 18.14 -5.55 -10.26
C PHE A 504 18.74 -6.11 -11.57
N ALA A 505 19.43 -5.32 -12.39
CA ALA A 505 20.16 -5.86 -13.54
C ALA A 505 21.38 -6.66 -13.07
N ASP A 506 22.11 -6.19 -12.06
CA ASP A 506 23.17 -6.96 -11.40
C ASP A 506 22.62 -8.23 -10.74
N THR A 507 21.48 -8.13 -10.04
CA THR A 507 20.82 -9.30 -9.43
C THR A 507 20.44 -10.33 -10.49
N ALA A 508 19.85 -9.90 -11.59
CA ALA A 508 19.45 -10.77 -12.70
C ALA A 508 20.66 -11.42 -13.39
N ALA A 509 21.75 -10.66 -13.60
CA ALA A 509 22.99 -11.18 -14.17
C ALA A 509 23.69 -12.21 -13.27
N LEU A 510 23.67 -11.99 -11.95
CA LEU A 510 24.13 -12.98 -10.98
C LEU A 510 23.26 -14.24 -11.07
N ILE A 511 21.93 -14.11 -11.03
CA ILE A 511 20.99 -15.24 -11.18
C ILE A 511 21.24 -16.02 -12.47
N GLN A 512 21.53 -15.35 -13.60
CA GLN A 512 21.81 -16.02 -14.87
C GLN A 512 23.01 -16.98 -14.81
N ASN A 513 23.93 -16.75 -13.88
CA ASN A 513 25.08 -17.62 -13.62
C ASN A 513 24.82 -18.72 -12.58
N LEU A 514 23.58 -18.89 -12.09
CA LEU A 514 23.20 -19.92 -11.13
C LEU A 514 22.43 -21.05 -11.81
N ASP A 515 22.49 -22.23 -11.21
CA ASP A 515 21.80 -23.44 -11.69
C ASP A 515 20.41 -23.57 -11.05
N LEU A 516 20.24 -23.04 -9.84
CA LEU A 516 18.98 -22.99 -9.08
C LEU A 516 18.88 -21.71 -8.25
N VAL A 517 17.66 -21.19 -8.10
CA VAL A 517 17.32 -20.22 -7.05
C VAL A 517 16.34 -20.84 -6.06
N ILE A 518 16.66 -20.83 -4.76
CA ILE A 518 15.72 -21.17 -3.69
C ILE A 518 15.34 -19.88 -2.97
N SER A 519 14.05 -19.55 -2.94
CA SER A 519 13.59 -18.32 -2.31
C SER A 519 12.25 -18.50 -1.62
N ILE A 520 11.92 -17.64 -0.64
CA ILE A 520 10.53 -17.44 -0.26
C ILE A 520 9.82 -16.56 -1.31
N ASP A 521 8.54 -16.24 -1.11
CA ASP A 521 7.81 -15.28 -1.94
C ASP A 521 8.43 -13.86 -1.86
N THR A 522 9.39 -13.58 -2.76
CA THR A 522 10.13 -12.31 -2.85
C THR A 522 10.28 -11.86 -4.30
N ALA A 523 10.72 -10.61 -4.50
CA ALA A 523 11.10 -10.11 -5.81
C ALA A 523 12.15 -10.98 -6.52
N VAL A 524 13.04 -11.66 -5.77
CA VAL A 524 14.05 -12.56 -6.34
C VAL A 524 13.39 -13.80 -6.96
N ALA A 525 12.37 -14.37 -6.32
CA ALA A 525 11.62 -15.50 -6.87
C ALA A 525 10.97 -15.09 -8.21
N HIS A 526 10.25 -13.97 -8.22
CA HIS A 526 9.59 -13.46 -9.43
C HIS A 526 10.57 -13.13 -10.56
N LEU A 527 11.72 -12.51 -10.22
CA LEU A 527 12.76 -12.18 -11.20
C LEU A 527 13.37 -13.45 -11.80
N ALA A 528 13.76 -14.42 -10.98
CA ALA A 528 14.33 -15.68 -11.46
C ALA A 528 13.34 -16.46 -12.34
N GLY A 529 12.06 -16.44 -11.98
CA GLY A 529 10.99 -16.99 -12.82
C GLY A 529 10.85 -16.27 -14.17
N ALA A 530 10.92 -14.94 -14.19
CA ALA A 530 10.84 -14.13 -15.41
C ALA A 530 12.04 -14.35 -16.34
N LEU A 531 13.21 -14.67 -15.77
CA LEU A 531 14.44 -15.04 -16.47
C LEU A 531 14.42 -16.49 -16.99
N GLY A 532 13.39 -17.28 -16.68
CA GLY A 532 13.28 -18.68 -17.07
C GLY A 532 14.26 -19.60 -16.32
N LYS A 533 14.74 -19.21 -15.14
CA LYS A 533 15.58 -20.08 -14.30
C LYS A 533 14.76 -21.11 -13.55
N PRO A 534 15.34 -22.29 -13.24
CA PRO A 534 14.79 -23.17 -12.23
C PRO A 534 14.70 -22.47 -10.87
N VAL A 535 13.52 -22.48 -10.26
CA VAL A 535 13.29 -21.81 -8.97
C VAL A 535 12.49 -22.71 -8.04
N TRP A 536 12.92 -22.83 -6.79
CA TRP A 536 12.17 -23.47 -5.73
C TRP A 536 11.66 -22.44 -4.74
N THR A 537 10.34 -22.26 -4.70
CA THR A 537 9.69 -21.27 -3.85
C THR A 537 9.17 -21.89 -2.57
N LEU A 538 9.62 -21.39 -1.42
CA LEU A 538 9.17 -21.83 -0.10
C LEU A 538 7.99 -20.98 0.35
N LEU A 539 6.86 -21.63 0.66
CA LEU A 539 5.59 -20.98 0.90
C LEU A 539 5.04 -21.29 2.30
N PRO A 540 4.41 -20.29 2.95
CA PRO A 540 3.73 -20.52 4.22
C PRO A 540 2.46 -21.36 4.02
N PHE A 541 1.82 -21.76 5.12
CA PHE A 541 0.62 -22.60 5.09
C PHE A 541 -0.51 -21.99 4.24
N VAL A 542 -0.78 -20.70 4.42
CA VAL A 542 -1.66 -19.91 3.55
C VAL A 542 -0.80 -18.92 2.75
N PRO A 543 -0.51 -19.20 1.48
CA PRO A 543 0.37 -18.39 0.65
C PRO A 543 -0.34 -17.15 0.09
N ASP A 544 0.41 -16.29 -0.60
CA ASP A 544 -0.18 -15.29 -1.49
C ASP A 544 -0.94 -15.95 -2.66
N TRP A 545 -1.96 -15.27 -3.18
CA TRP A 545 -2.87 -15.79 -4.18
C TRP A 545 -2.18 -16.25 -5.48
N ARG A 546 -1.01 -15.69 -5.80
CA ARG A 546 -0.21 -16.04 -7.00
C ARG A 546 0.19 -17.50 -7.01
N TRP A 547 0.30 -18.10 -5.83
CA TRP A 547 0.79 -19.46 -5.67
C TRP A 547 -0.33 -20.49 -5.60
N LEU A 548 -1.59 -20.10 -5.44
CA LEU A 548 -2.73 -21.02 -5.26
C LEU A 548 -2.55 -21.97 -4.05
N LEU A 549 -3.46 -22.93 -3.84
CA LEU A 549 -3.46 -23.79 -2.64
C LEU A 549 -2.86 -25.18 -2.88
N ASP A 550 -3.44 -25.94 -3.82
CA ASP A 550 -3.22 -27.40 -3.91
C ASP A 550 -2.34 -27.80 -5.09
N ARG A 551 -1.12 -27.25 -5.15
CA ARG A 551 -0.18 -27.52 -6.25
C ARG A 551 1.28 -27.30 -5.87
N ASP A 552 2.16 -28.10 -6.45
CA ASP A 552 3.61 -27.95 -6.31
C ASP A 552 4.25 -27.26 -7.54
N ASP A 553 3.45 -26.86 -8.52
CA ASP A 553 3.84 -26.08 -9.71
C ASP A 553 3.31 -24.63 -9.65
N SER A 554 3.85 -23.73 -10.49
CA SER A 554 3.36 -22.36 -10.61
C SER A 554 2.74 -22.12 -12.00
N PRO A 555 1.45 -21.73 -12.09
CA PRO A 555 0.85 -21.37 -13.37
C PRO A 555 1.42 -20.05 -13.92
N TRP A 556 2.08 -19.24 -13.08
CA TRP A 556 2.75 -18.00 -13.50
C TRP A 556 4.17 -18.24 -13.98
N TYR A 557 4.85 -19.28 -13.50
CA TYR A 557 6.27 -19.52 -13.77
C TYR A 557 6.51 -21.01 -14.04
N PRO A 558 6.57 -21.43 -15.32
CA PRO A 558 6.68 -22.85 -15.68
C PRO A 558 7.92 -23.57 -15.14
N THR A 559 8.98 -22.84 -14.79
CA THR A 559 10.23 -23.38 -14.23
C THR A 559 10.24 -23.46 -12.70
N MET A 560 9.14 -23.07 -12.04
CA MET A 560 9.03 -23.08 -10.59
C MET A 560 8.49 -24.38 -10.03
N ARG A 561 9.05 -24.77 -8.89
CA ARG A 561 8.50 -25.76 -7.98
C ARG A 561 8.21 -25.12 -6.62
N LEU A 562 7.08 -25.48 -6.01
CA LEU A 562 6.59 -24.90 -4.77
C LEU A 562 6.74 -25.90 -3.62
N PHE A 563 7.17 -25.40 -2.46
CA PHE A 563 7.31 -26.17 -1.22
C PHE A 563 6.53 -25.49 -0.11
N ARG A 564 5.45 -26.11 0.34
CA ARG A 564 4.49 -25.50 1.26
C ARG A 564 4.60 -26.08 2.65
N GLN A 565 4.40 -25.22 3.66
CA GLN A 565 4.15 -25.69 5.01
C GLN A 565 2.93 -26.62 5.04
N PRO A 566 3.02 -27.80 5.69
CA PRO A 566 1.86 -28.67 5.90
C PRO A 566 0.95 -28.16 7.03
N SER A 567 1.48 -27.33 7.93
CA SER A 567 0.74 -26.68 9.02
C SER A 567 1.41 -25.35 9.39
N PRO A 568 0.68 -24.38 9.99
CA PRO A 568 1.23 -23.07 10.33
C PRO A 568 2.54 -23.16 11.14
N GLY A 569 3.62 -22.62 10.59
CA GLY A 569 4.92 -22.55 11.26
C GLY A 569 5.83 -23.77 11.06
N ASP A 570 5.37 -24.86 10.43
CA ASP A 570 6.19 -26.05 10.17
C ASP A 570 7.13 -25.86 8.97
N TRP A 571 8.09 -24.95 9.13
CA TRP A 571 9.17 -24.73 8.16
C TRP A 571 10.23 -25.84 8.19
N THR A 572 10.32 -26.60 9.27
CA THR A 572 11.28 -27.71 9.41
C THR A 572 10.96 -28.80 8.41
N SER A 573 9.69 -29.22 8.29
CA SER A 573 9.27 -30.20 7.28
C SER A 573 9.48 -29.69 5.85
N VAL A 574 9.28 -28.39 5.61
CA VAL A 574 9.54 -27.76 4.31
C VAL A 574 10.99 -27.93 3.91
N ILE A 575 11.94 -27.55 4.79
CA ILE A 575 13.36 -27.66 4.49
C ILE A 575 13.83 -29.11 4.40
N ALA A 576 13.27 -30.03 5.19
CA ALA A 576 13.58 -31.45 5.04
C ALA A 576 13.20 -31.97 3.64
N ARG A 577 12.02 -31.58 3.12
CA ARG A 577 11.59 -31.90 1.75
C ARG A 577 12.50 -31.26 0.69
N VAL A 578 12.82 -29.97 0.84
CA VAL A 578 13.74 -29.26 -0.05
C VAL A 578 15.08 -29.99 -0.11
N ASN A 579 15.65 -30.33 1.05
CA ASN A 579 16.93 -31.01 1.12
C ASN A 579 16.90 -32.39 0.43
N ALA A 580 15.86 -33.19 0.67
CA ALA A 580 15.71 -34.50 0.03
C ALA A 580 15.59 -34.40 -1.50
N GLU A 581 14.85 -33.41 -2.00
CA GLU A 581 14.72 -33.17 -3.43
C GLU A 581 16.01 -32.60 -4.04
N LEU A 582 16.73 -31.78 -3.29
CA LEU A 582 18.01 -31.21 -3.72
C LEU A 582 19.06 -32.30 -3.92
N GLN A 583 19.12 -33.27 -3.01
CA GLN A 583 19.99 -34.44 -3.15
C GLN A 583 19.72 -35.22 -4.42
N LYS A 584 18.45 -35.50 -4.74
CA LYS A 584 18.07 -36.21 -5.96
C LYS A 584 18.51 -35.42 -7.19
N TRP A 585 18.19 -34.13 -7.21
CA TRP A 585 18.44 -33.32 -8.39
C TRP A 585 19.93 -33.11 -8.68
N VAL A 586 20.76 -32.93 -7.64
CA VAL A 586 22.22 -32.86 -7.82
C VAL A 586 22.81 -34.20 -8.22
N SER A 587 22.24 -35.34 -7.78
CA SER A 587 22.71 -36.66 -8.22
C SER A 587 22.40 -37.01 -9.67
N GLU A 588 21.39 -36.34 -10.27
CA GLU A 588 20.98 -36.52 -11.66
C GLU A 588 21.76 -35.63 -12.66
N LYS A 589 22.60 -34.72 -12.15
CA LYS A 589 23.37 -33.73 -12.91
C LYS A 589 24.86 -34.03 -12.81
#